data_AF-A0A252CGZ0-F1
#
_entry.id   AF-A0A252CGZ0-F1
#
_cell.length_a   1.000
_cell.length_b   1.000
_cell.length_c   1.000
_cell.angle_alpha   90.00
_cell.angle_beta   90.00
_cell.angle_gamma   90.00
#
_symmetry.space_group_name_H-M   'P 1'
#
loop_
_entity.id
_entity.type
_entity.pdbx_description
1 polymer ?
#
loop_
_entity_poly.entity_id
_entity_poly.type
_entity_poly.pdbx_seq_one_letter_code
_entity_poly.pdbx_strand_id
1 'polypeptide(L)'
;MNTEIETQNILGGVHHVTAITSSAQKNYDFFTNILGLRLAKLTVNQDDYETYHLYFTGEDGKSPNMTFFDFKDIPKGMHGANNIERASFRVPSDASLTYWTERFEKAHVKHGEINVKFGKKTLEFEDFDGQKYQLISDQDNTGDAALDRSWLLSNVAPEHGIIGMGPVFVKVTDTYNLRIILETVFGFRYAGQENNLHLFEVANGGNGAALIIEEAQENERYAYQGYGTIHHLALGTTNPETLNYWIERIQAFRLPHSGLVDRFYFSSEYVRVAPGVLFEIATFTPGIGALDMAESGDGAVDSYEEALITSGFWIDESKEEAGKDLSLPPHLFPEDEAVKARTAASLRPLDTSDTMRDRSHDELWTVEKVVERREGESLEAFEQRYLGK
;
A
#
# COMPACT_ATOMS: atom_id res chain seq x y z
N MET A 1 8.55 -13.33 -29.93
CA MET A 1 7.30 -13.12 -29.16
C MET A 1 6.75 -11.77 -29.55
N ASN A 2 5.43 -11.63 -29.63
CA ASN A 2 4.81 -10.33 -29.85
C ASN A 2 5.03 -9.48 -28.59
N THR A 3 5.68 -8.32 -28.73
CA THR A 3 5.90 -7.40 -27.61
C THR A 3 4.80 -6.36 -27.50
N GLU A 4 3.94 -6.23 -28.52
CA GLU A 4 2.78 -5.35 -28.47
C GLU A 4 1.78 -5.84 -27.41
N ILE A 5 1.15 -4.87 -26.75
CA ILE A 5 0.12 -5.07 -25.74
C ILE A 5 -1.11 -4.33 -26.25
N GLU A 6 -2.22 -5.06 -26.35
CA GLU A 6 -3.48 -4.49 -26.81
C GLU A 6 -4.00 -3.47 -25.78
N THR A 7 -4.65 -2.41 -26.25
CA THR A 7 -5.04 -1.27 -25.42
C THR A 7 -5.82 -1.66 -24.16
N GLN A 8 -6.72 -2.64 -24.25
CA GLN A 8 -7.51 -3.11 -23.12
C GLN A 8 -6.71 -3.85 -22.04
N ASN A 9 -5.49 -4.29 -22.35
CA ASN A 9 -4.62 -5.02 -21.44
C ASN A 9 -3.53 -4.13 -20.82
N ILE A 10 -3.45 -2.85 -21.18
CA ILE A 10 -2.45 -1.93 -20.61
C ILE A 10 -2.66 -1.80 -19.09
N LEU A 11 -1.60 -1.95 -18.30
CA LEU A 11 -1.64 -1.76 -16.84
C LEU A 11 -1.95 -0.30 -16.48
N GLY A 12 -2.78 -0.10 -15.46
CA GLY A 12 -3.26 1.21 -15.01
C GLY A 12 -2.31 2.00 -14.09
N GLY A 13 -1.08 1.51 -13.87
CA GLY A 13 -0.11 2.13 -12.94
C GLY A 13 0.02 1.38 -11.61
N VAL A 14 0.49 2.07 -10.57
CA VAL A 14 0.67 1.52 -9.22
C VAL A 14 -0.70 1.28 -8.58
N HIS A 15 -1.00 0.03 -8.26
CA HIS A 15 -2.23 -0.35 -7.57
C HIS A 15 -2.09 -0.21 -6.06
N HIS A 16 -1.02 -0.79 -5.50
CA HIS A 16 -0.69 -0.70 -4.09
C HIS A 16 0.78 -1.06 -3.84
N VAL A 17 1.29 -0.73 -2.66
CA VAL A 17 2.59 -1.21 -2.16
C VAL A 17 2.37 -1.86 -0.81
N THR A 18 3.00 -3.01 -0.59
CA THR A 18 2.93 -3.75 0.67
C THR A 18 4.27 -3.73 1.36
N ALA A 19 4.35 -3.17 2.56
CA ALA A 19 5.54 -3.16 3.40
C ALA A 19 5.36 -4.02 4.65
N ILE A 20 6.43 -4.14 5.43
CA ILE A 20 6.44 -4.91 6.68
C ILE A 20 6.65 -3.93 7.83
N THR A 21 5.78 -3.97 8.84
CA THR A 21 5.90 -3.17 10.06
C THR A 21 6.30 -4.01 11.26
N SER A 22 6.92 -3.38 12.27
CA SER A 22 7.23 -4.01 13.55
C SER A 22 6.04 -4.09 14.49
N SER A 23 4.98 -3.31 14.25
CA SER A 23 3.79 -3.28 15.10
C SER A 23 2.59 -2.67 14.37
N ALA A 24 1.52 -3.46 14.22
CA ALA A 24 0.26 -3.02 13.61
C ALA A 24 -0.32 -1.75 14.28
N GLN A 25 -0.25 -1.64 15.62
CA GLN A 25 -0.79 -0.49 16.36
C GLN A 25 -0.02 0.80 16.05
N LYS A 26 1.31 0.74 16.08
CA LYS A 26 2.14 1.91 15.78
C LYS A 26 2.00 2.33 14.33
N ASN A 27 1.85 1.35 13.43
CA ASN A 27 1.60 1.60 12.03
C ASN A 27 0.27 2.31 11.80
N TYR A 28 -0.80 1.84 12.45
CA TYR A 28 -2.09 2.54 12.45
C TYR A 28 -1.96 3.97 12.98
N ASP A 29 -1.28 4.18 14.12
CA ASP A 29 -1.15 5.51 14.69
C ASP A 29 -0.34 6.46 13.79
N PHE A 30 0.71 5.98 13.12
CA PHE A 30 1.49 6.77 12.18
C PHE A 30 0.68 7.12 10.91
N PHE A 31 0.12 6.12 10.25
CA PHE A 31 -0.59 6.32 8.98
C PHE A 31 -1.90 7.09 9.15
N THR A 32 -2.60 6.91 10.27
CA THR A 32 -3.86 7.60 10.54
C THR A 32 -3.64 8.95 11.21
N ASN A 33 -2.89 9.04 12.31
CA ASN A 33 -2.84 10.27 13.11
C ASN A 33 -1.77 11.27 12.64
N ILE A 34 -0.75 10.81 11.90
CA ILE A 34 0.29 11.68 11.32
C ILE A 34 0.02 11.90 9.83
N LEU A 35 -0.11 10.83 9.04
CA LEU A 35 -0.33 10.93 7.59
C LEU A 35 -1.78 11.19 7.18
N GLY A 36 -2.74 10.95 8.06
CA GLY A 36 -4.15 11.26 7.79
C GLY A 36 -4.83 10.31 6.81
N LEU A 37 -4.32 9.10 6.64
CA LEU A 37 -4.92 8.05 5.82
C LEU A 37 -5.96 7.25 6.62
N ARG A 38 -6.96 6.72 5.93
CA ARG A 38 -8.00 5.89 6.51
C ARG A 38 -7.53 4.44 6.61
N LEU A 39 -7.66 3.80 7.77
CA LEU A 39 -7.58 2.33 7.86
C LEU A 39 -8.84 1.75 7.21
N ALA A 40 -8.70 1.32 5.97
CA ALA A 40 -9.78 0.85 5.11
C ALA A 40 -10.17 -0.60 5.36
N LYS A 41 -9.24 -1.38 5.90
CA LYS A 41 -9.39 -2.81 6.15
C LYS A 41 -8.31 -3.30 7.11
N LEU A 42 -8.72 -4.17 8.02
CA LEU A 42 -7.84 -5.00 8.84
C LEU A 42 -8.21 -6.46 8.60
N THR A 43 -7.23 -7.28 8.26
CA THR A 43 -7.44 -8.73 8.09
C THR A 43 -6.17 -9.48 8.47
N VAL A 44 -6.09 -10.77 8.13
CA VAL A 44 -4.87 -11.56 8.20
C VAL A 44 -4.34 -11.89 6.82
N ASN A 45 -3.04 -12.13 6.74
CA ASN A 45 -2.43 -12.68 5.54
C ASN A 45 -3.04 -14.07 5.26
N GLN A 46 -3.55 -14.26 4.05
CA GLN A 46 -4.20 -15.52 3.66
C GLN A 46 -3.21 -16.70 3.56
N ASP A 47 -1.92 -16.41 3.42
CA ASP A 47 -0.85 -17.41 3.38
C ASP A 47 -0.28 -17.71 4.79
N ASP A 48 -0.50 -16.79 5.74
CA ASP A 48 -0.07 -16.90 7.14
C ASP A 48 -1.07 -16.20 8.08
N TYR A 49 -1.99 -16.99 8.63
CA TYR A 49 -3.06 -16.47 9.48
C TYR A 49 -2.57 -15.88 10.81
N GLU A 50 -1.29 -16.02 11.17
CA GLU A 50 -0.73 -15.36 12.35
C GLU A 50 -0.32 -13.89 12.11
N THR A 51 -0.40 -13.42 10.86
CA THR A 51 0.11 -12.12 10.44
C THR A 51 -1.02 -11.17 10.10
N TYR A 52 -1.04 -9.98 10.71
CA TYR A 52 -2.00 -8.93 10.30
C TYR A 52 -1.70 -8.43 8.90
N HIS A 53 -2.76 -8.02 8.20
CA HIS A 53 -2.72 -7.28 6.95
C HIS A 53 -3.58 -6.02 7.06
N LEU A 54 -2.91 -4.87 7.14
CA LEU A 54 -3.54 -3.55 7.26
C LEU A 54 -3.59 -2.87 5.90
N TYR A 55 -4.70 -2.19 5.60
CA TYR A 55 -4.89 -1.46 4.33
C TYR A 55 -5.21 0.00 4.63
N PHE A 56 -4.35 0.91 4.16
CA PHE A 56 -4.55 2.35 4.27
C PHE A 56 -4.96 2.94 2.93
N THR A 57 -5.98 3.79 2.93
CA THR A 57 -6.52 4.43 1.72
C THR A 57 -6.94 5.89 1.97
N GLY A 58 -7.42 6.56 0.93
CA GLY A 58 -8.10 7.84 1.03
C GLY A 58 -9.55 7.68 1.47
N GLU A 59 -10.44 8.51 0.93
CA GLU A 59 -11.86 8.48 1.29
C GLU A 59 -12.58 7.29 0.65
N ASP A 60 -12.39 7.10 -0.65
CA ASP A 60 -13.27 6.28 -1.48
C ASP A 60 -12.86 4.79 -1.47
N GLY A 61 -11.69 4.44 -0.93
CA GLY A 61 -11.21 3.05 -0.87
C GLY A 61 -10.90 2.43 -2.23
N LYS A 62 -10.91 3.22 -3.31
CA LYS A 62 -10.74 2.79 -4.70
C LYS A 62 -9.32 2.34 -5.06
N SER A 63 -8.38 2.51 -4.15
CA SER A 63 -7.03 1.97 -4.26
C SER A 63 -6.52 1.70 -2.85
N PRO A 64 -5.88 0.55 -2.57
CA PRO A 64 -5.05 0.44 -1.39
C PRO A 64 -3.85 1.37 -1.59
N ASN A 65 -3.81 2.48 -0.85
CA ASN A 65 -2.73 3.46 -0.97
C ASN A 65 -1.49 3.06 -0.16
N MET A 66 -1.57 2.06 0.73
CA MET A 66 -0.42 1.35 1.28
C MET A 66 -0.97 0.15 2.06
N THR A 67 -0.33 -1.01 2.01
CA THR A 67 -0.67 -2.13 2.87
C THR A 67 0.52 -2.60 3.69
N PHE A 68 0.25 -3.28 4.81
CA PHE A 68 1.28 -3.72 5.73
C PHE A 68 1.05 -5.11 6.28
N PHE A 69 2.13 -5.88 6.33
CA PHE A 69 2.21 -7.09 7.15
C PHE A 69 2.88 -6.81 8.49
N ASP A 70 2.30 -7.32 9.58
CA ASP A 70 2.93 -7.41 10.91
C ASP A 70 3.21 -8.88 11.20
N PHE A 71 4.36 -9.37 10.71
CA PHE A 71 4.79 -10.75 10.92
C PHE A 71 5.33 -10.93 12.34
N LYS A 72 4.85 -11.95 13.03
CA LYS A 72 5.32 -12.30 14.37
C LYS A 72 6.83 -12.60 14.37
N ASP A 73 7.54 -11.97 15.31
CA ASP A 73 8.98 -12.16 15.55
C ASP A 73 9.88 -11.89 14.33
N ILE A 74 9.39 -11.19 13.30
CA ILE A 74 10.21 -10.85 12.13
C ILE A 74 11.34 -9.89 12.54
N PRO A 75 12.60 -10.17 12.16
CA PRO A 75 13.70 -9.26 12.45
C PRO A 75 13.57 -7.96 11.64
N LYS A 76 14.34 -6.94 12.05
CA LYS A 76 14.48 -5.70 11.28
C LYS A 76 15.06 -6.01 9.91
N GLY A 77 14.47 -5.44 8.87
CA GLY A 77 15.03 -5.48 7.53
C GLY A 77 16.27 -4.57 7.39
N MET A 78 16.92 -4.66 6.25
CA MET A 78 18.05 -3.82 5.89
C MET A 78 17.86 -3.33 4.46
N HIS A 79 17.84 -2.00 4.29
CA HIS A 79 17.88 -1.35 2.97
C HIS A 79 19.21 -1.63 2.27
N GLY A 80 19.17 -1.73 0.94
CA GLY A 80 20.34 -2.04 0.14
C GLY A 80 19.98 -2.32 -1.31
N ALA A 81 20.93 -2.85 -2.08
CA ALA A 81 20.69 -3.19 -3.47
C ALA A 81 19.68 -4.33 -3.61
N ASN A 82 18.98 -4.38 -4.76
CA ASN A 82 18.03 -5.42 -5.14
C ASN A 82 16.79 -5.48 -4.23
N ASN A 83 16.12 -4.34 -4.09
CA ASN A 83 14.86 -4.20 -3.35
C ASN A 83 13.91 -3.17 -3.99
N ILE A 84 12.71 -3.10 -3.44
CA ILE A 84 11.84 -1.93 -3.59
C ILE A 84 12.19 -1.00 -2.43
N GLU A 85 12.82 0.12 -2.71
CA GLU A 85 13.46 0.96 -1.70
C GLU A 85 12.46 1.97 -1.10
N ARG A 86 11.58 2.52 -1.94
CA ARG A 86 10.76 3.68 -1.56
C ARG A 86 9.39 3.67 -2.24
N ALA A 87 8.36 3.88 -1.43
CA ALA A 87 7.02 4.20 -1.91
C ALA A 87 6.83 5.72 -1.96
N SER A 88 6.06 6.23 -2.94
CA SER A 88 5.69 7.64 -2.99
C SER A 88 4.19 7.85 -2.83
N PHE A 89 3.80 9.00 -2.30
CA PHE A 89 2.42 9.46 -2.18
C PHE A 89 2.24 10.78 -2.93
N ARG A 90 1.16 10.91 -3.69
CA ARG A 90 0.78 12.15 -4.37
C ARG A 90 0.11 13.10 -3.40
N VAL A 91 0.48 14.37 -3.48
CA VAL A 91 -0.20 15.48 -2.78
C VAL A 91 -0.62 16.54 -3.79
N PRO A 92 -1.74 17.26 -3.58
CA PRO A 92 -2.38 18.06 -4.64
C PRO A 92 -1.50 19.16 -5.24
N SER A 93 -0.55 19.72 -4.48
CA SER A 93 0.18 20.91 -4.92
C SER A 93 1.57 21.04 -4.33
N ASP A 94 2.34 21.98 -4.88
CA ASP A 94 3.63 22.39 -4.30
C ASP A 94 3.46 22.99 -2.90
N ALA A 95 2.36 23.72 -2.68
CA ALA A 95 2.03 24.29 -1.36
C ALA A 95 1.77 23.19 -0.33
N SER A 96 1.22 22.04 -0.76
CA SER A 96 1.04 20.88 0.10
C SER A 96 2.38 20.35 0.63
N LEU A 97 3.46 20.41 -0.15
CA LEU A 97 4.79 20.00 0.33
C LEU A 97 5.33 20.93 1.42
N THR A 98 5.07 22.23 1.35
CA THR A 98 5.40 23.18 2.43
C THR A 98 4.61 22.85 3.70
N TYR A 99 3.30 22.62 3.57
CA TYR A 99 2.46 22.15 4.69
C TYR A 99 3.01 20.86 5.33
N TRP A 100 3.39 19.89 4.51
CA TRP A 100 3.93 18.62 5.00
C TRP A 100 5.30 18.75 5.67
N THR A 101 6.14 19.67 5.21
CA THR A 101 7.42 19.98 5.87
C THR A 101 7.16 20.48 7.29
N GLU A 102 6.32 21.49 7.47
CA GLU A 102 5.96 22.02 8.80
C GLU A 102 5.26 20.99 9.69
N ARG A 103 4.40 20.16 9.08
CA ARG A 103 3.70 19.08 9.80
C ARG A 103 4.68 18.02 10.29
N PHE A 104 5.63 17.59 9.45
CA PHE A 104 6.64 16.61 9.83
C PHE A 104 7.60 17.15 10.88
N GLU A 105 7.98 18.43 10.82
CA GLU A 105 8.75 19.09 11.88
C GLU A 105 8.02 19.02 13.23
N LYS A 106 6.73 19.39 13.27
CA LYS A 106 5.90 19.35 14.49
C LYS A 106 5.66 17.93 15.01
N ALA A 107 5.54 16.97 14.11
CA ALA A 107 5.36 15.55 14.44
C ALA A 107 6.69 14.83 14.73
N HIS A 108 7.84 15.50 14.60
CA HIS A 108 9.17 14.89 14.70
C HIS A 108 9.38 13.69 13.76
N VAL A 109 8.73 13.72 12.59
CA VAL A 109 8.97 12.73 11.53
C VAL A 109 10.35 13.02 10.93
N LYS A 110 11.15 11.99 10.67
CA LYS A 110 12.42 12.19 9.97
C LYS A 110 12.12 12.50 8.50
N HIS A 111 12.49 13.69 8.04
CA HIS A 111 12.29 14.12 6.65
C HIS A 111 13.51 14.84 6.09
N GLY A 112 13.59 14.91 4.76
CA GLY A 112 14.55 15.73 4.04
C GLY A 112 14.02 17.13 3.72
N GLU A 113 14.71 17.81 2.83
CA GLU A 113 14.26 19.08 2.25
C GLU A 113 13.36 18.84 1.02
N ILE A 114 12.59 19.86 0.63
CA ILE A 114 11.90 19.84 -0.66
C ILE A 114 12.93 19.85 -1.78
N ASN A 115 12.85 18.85 -2.66
CA ASN A 115 13.74 18.67 -3.81
C ASN A 115 12.94 18.64 -5.11
N VAL A 116 13.63 18.59 -6.26
CA VAL A 116 13.02 18.37 -7.58
C VAL A 116 13.56 17.08 -8.17
N LYS A 117 12.66 16.20 -8.64
CA LYS A 117 13.00 15.00 -9.41
C LYS A 117 12.08 14.92 -10.63
N PHE A 118 12.66 14.72 -11.80
CA PHE A 118 11.94 14.67 -13.08
C PHE A 118 10.98 15.86 -13.28
N GLY A 119 11.43 17.04 -12.88
CA GLY A 119 10.66 18.29 -12.95
C GLY A 119 9.49 18.40 -11.96
N LYS A 120 9.33 17.47 -11.00
CA LYS A 120 8.31 17.52 -9.94
C LYS A 120 8.95 17.80 -8.59
N LYS A 121 8.29 18.60 -7.75
CA LYS A 121 8.74 18.79 -6.37
C LYS A 121 8.41 17.56 -5.53
N THR A 122 9.33 17.19 -4.64
CA THR A 122 9.19 16.05 -3.75
C THR A 122 9.69 16.34 -2.34
N LEU A 123 9.20 15.59 -1.35
CA LEU A 123 9.65 15.63 0.05
C LEU A 123 9.85 14.20 0.55
N GLU A 124 11.09 13.80 0.84
CA GLU A 124 11.40 12.45 1.34
C GLU A 124 11.21 12.38 2.86
N PHE A 125 10.74 11.24 3.37
CA PHE A 125 10.57 11.00 4.82
C PHE A 125 10.69 9.53 5.20
N GLU A 126 10.80 9.24 6.49
CA GLU A 126 10.86 7.89 7.05
C GLU A 126 9.83 7.70 8.17
N ASP A 127 9.28 6.49 8.30
CA ASP A 127 8.43 6.12 9.44
C ASP A 127 9.25 5.69 10.68
N PHE A 128 8.56 5.25 11.73
CA PHE A 128 9.17 4.79 12.98
C PHE A 128 9.97 3.48 12.83
N ASP A 129 9.72 2.69 11.78
CA ASP A 129 10.50 1.48 11.48
C ASP A 129 11.75 1.79 10.64
N GLY A 130 11.80 2.98 10.04
CA GLY A 130 12.84 3.43 9.12
C GLY A 130 12.58 3.01 7.67
N GLN A 131 11.32 2.67 7.32
CA GLN A 131 10.93 2.54 5.92
C GLN A 131 10.96 3.92 5.26
N LYS A 132 11.41 3.97 4.00
CA LYS A 132 11.58 5.20 3.23
C LYS A 132 10.35 5.48 2.38
N TYR A 133 9.95 6.76 2.37
CA TYR A 133 8.82 7.28 1.62
C TYR A 133 9.16 8.60 0.94
N GLN A 134 8.27 9.05 0.06
CA GLN A 134 8.33 10.38 -0.55
C GLN A 134 6.94 10.93 -0.81
N LEU A 135 6.72 12.22 -0.58
CA LEU A 135 5.59 12.96 -1.14
C LEU A 135 6.00 13.56 -2.48
N ILE A 136 5.11 13.54 -3.46
CA ILE A 136 5.30 14.16 -4.78
C ILE A 136 4.13 15.10 -5.10
N SER A 137 4.46 16.30 -5.57
CA SER A 137 3.46 17.29 -5.99
C SER A 137 2.77 16.85 -7.29
N ASP A 138 1.45 16.87 -7.26
CA ASP A 138 0.59 16.57 -8.40
C ASP A 138 0.19 17.82 -9.20
N GLN A 139 0.66 19.02 -8.79
CA GLN A 139 0.28 20.31 -9.37
C GLN A 139 0.41 20.35 -10.90
N ASP A 140 1.52 19.82 -11.40
CA ASP A 140 1.86 19.82 -12.82
C ASP A 140 1.72 18.42 -13.43
N ASN A 141 1.01 17.48 -12.79
CA ASN A 141 0.84 16.12 -13.32
C ASN A 141 0.10 16.17 -14.67
N THR A 142 0.69 15.55 -15.69
CA THR A 142 0.15 15.55 -17.06
C THR A 142 -0.43 14.20 -17.48
N GLY A 143 -0.30 13.18 -16.64
CA GLY A 143 -0.82 11.84 -16.87
C GLY A 143 -2.14 11.58 -16.16
N ASP A 144 -2.37 10.34 -15.73
CA ASP A 144 -3.64 9.98 -15.11
C ASP A 144 -3.89 10.73 -13.79
N ALA A 145 -5.13 11.20 -13.62
CA ALA A 145 -5.56 11.87 -12.39
C ALA A 145 -5.52 10.90 -11.20
N ALA A 146 -5.44 11.44 -9.99
CA ALA A 146 -5.61 10.63 -8.79
C ALA A 146 -7.01 10.00 -8.77
N LEU A 147 -7.09 8.70 -8.43
CA LEU A 147 -8.35 7.94 -8.39
C LEU A 147 -9.13 8.14 -7.09
N ASP A 148 -8.49 8.78 -6.10
CA ASP A 148 -9.03 8.96 -4.74
C ASP A 148 -8.82 10.41 -4.29
N ARG A 149 -9.44 10.74 -3.15
CA ARG A 149 -9.27 12.00 -2.44
C ARG A 149 -8.82 11.73 -1.01
N SER A 150 -8.31 12.77 -0.35
CA SER A 150 -7.97 12.69 1.07
C SER A 150 -9.18 12.32 1.92
N TRP A 151 -8.95 11.51 2.95
CA TRP A 151 -9.98 11.15 3.93
C TRP A 151 -10.52 12.38 4.67
N LEU A 152 -11.83 12.57 4.64
CA LEU A 152 -12.48 13.80 5.11
C LEU A 152 -12.56 13.91 6.63
N LEU A 153 -12.48 12.78 7.34
CA LEU A 153 -12.46 12.73 8.81
C LEU A 153 -11.04 12.83 9.38
N SER A 154 -10.05 13.11 8.54
CA SER A 154 -8.64 13.26 8.92
C SER A 154 -8.36 14.59 9.62
N ASN A 155 -7.30 14.61 10.45
CA ASN A 155 -6.71 15.84 11.00
C ASN A 155 -5.75 16.54 10.00
N VAL A 156 -5.76 16.14 8.73
CA VAL A 156 -5.05 16.78 7.61
C VAL A 156 -6.06 17.58 6.80
N ALA A 157 -5.75 18.85 6.52
CA ALA A 157 -6.59 19.69 5.67
C ALA A 157 -6.76 19.05 4.26
N PRO A 158 -7.99 18.92 3.72
CA PRO A 158 -8.23 18.21 2.47
C PRO A 158 -7.39 18.69 1.26
N GLU A 159 -7.10 19.98 1.18
CA GLU A 159 -6.24 20.59 0.14
C GLU A 159 -4.77 20.14 0.20
N HIS A 160 -4.36 19.49 1.29
CA HIS A 160 -3.00 19.01 1.51
C HIS A 160 -2.91 17.49 1.69
N GLY A 161 -4.04 16.79 1.82
CA GLY A 161 -4.08 15.36 2.07
C GLY A 161 -3.47 14.52 0.95
N ILE A 162 -3.08 13.29 1.28
CA ILE A 162 -2.60 12.32 0.31
C ILE A 162 -3.78 11.89 -0.58
N ILE A 163 -3.57 11.88 -1.89
CA ILE A 163 -4.60 11.59 -2.90
C ILE A 163 -4.34 10.30 -3.70
N GLY A 164 -3.20 9.65 -3.47
CA GLY A 164 -2.91 8.35 -4.09
C GLY A 164 -1.43 7.99 -4.09
N MET A 165 -1.10 6.84 -4.67
CA MET A 165 0.29 6.41 -4.88
C MET A 165 0.98 7.22 -5.97
N GLY A 166 2.26 7.51 -5.75
CA GLY A 166 3.18 8.11 -6.70
C GLY A 166 4.21 7.09 -7.23
N PRO A 167 5.33 7.56 -7.80
CA PRO A 167 6.34 6.68 -8.36
C PRO A 167 7.00 5.79 -7.30
N VAL A 168 7.16 4.51 -7.60
CA VAL A 168 7.83 3.56 -6.69
C VAL A 168 9.26 3.31 -7.14
N PHE A 169 10.19 3.35 -6.18
CA PHE A 169 11.61 3.23 -6.45
C PHE A 169 12.05 1.78 -6.28
N VAL A 170 12.68 1.24 -7.31
CA VAL A 170 13.25 -0.10 -7.31
C VAL A 170 14.76 0.04 -7.47
N LYS A 171 15.52 -0.32 -6.43
CA LYS A 171 16.98 -0.22 -6.46
C LYS A 171 17.56 -1.56 -6.88
N VAL A 172 18.34 -1.59 -7.96
CA VAL A 172 18.94 -2.83 -8.49
C VAL A 172 20.39 -2.67 -8.89
N THR A 173 21.14 -3.78 -8.83
CA THR A 173 22.51 -3.84 -9.36
C THR A 173 22.57 -3.99 -10.88
N ASP A 174 21.49 -4.49 -11.50
CA ASP A 174 21.39 -4.70 -12.95
C ASP A 174 20.17 -3.97 -13.52
N THR A 175 20.35 -2.67 -13.78
CA THR A 175 19.29 -1.81 -14.32
C THR A 175 18.91 -2.16 -15.75
N TYR A 176 19.86 -2.70 -16.53
CA TYR A 176 19.63 -3.09 -17.92
C TYR A 176 18.63 -4.24 -18.02
N ASN A 177 18.79 -5.29 -17.19
CA ASN A 177 17.88 -6.41 -17.19
C ASN A 177 16.46 -6.01 -16.74
N LEU A 178 16.35 -5.27 -15.63
CA LEU A 178 15.03 -4.80 -15.15
C LEU A 178 14.37 -3.89 -16.20
N ARG A 179 15.12 -3.00 -16.85
CA ARG A 179 14.62 -2.19 -17.97
C ARG A 179 14.01 -3.06 -19.08
N ILE A 180 14.72 -4.09 -19.55
CA ILE A 180 14.22 -4.98 -20.60
C ILE A 180 12.89 -5.61 -20.17
N ILE A 181 12.80 -6.07 -18.93
CA ILE A 181 11.58 -6.67 -18.39
C ILE A 181 10.44 -5.66 -18.36
N LEU A 182 10.68 -4.44 -17.87
CA LEU A 182 9.68 -3.36 -17.84
C LEU A 182 9.16 -3.01 -19.25
N GLU A 183 10.06 -2.80 -20.21
CA GLU A 183 9.70 -2.41 -21.58
C GLU A 183 9.06 -3.56 -22.37
N THR A 184 9.62 -4.78 -22.26
CA THR A 184 9.23 -5.92 -23.10
C THR A 184 8.04 -6.69 -22.53
N VAL A 185 8.02 -6.91 -21.22
CA VAL A 185 6.98 -7.72 -20.57
C VAL A 185 5.83 -6.82 -20.16
N PHE A 186 6.09 -5.76 -19.40
CA PHE A 186 5.04 -4.94 -18.76
C PHE A 186 4.60 -3.71 -19.57
N GLY A 187 5.25 -3.43 -20.71
CA GLY A 187 4.85 -2.34 -21.61
C GLY A 187 5.14 -0.93 -21.08
N PHE A 188 6.06 -0.81 -20.13
CA PHE A 188 6.53 0.50 -19.69
C PHE A 188 7.33 1.19 -20.79
N ARG A 189 7.29 2.52 -20.79
CA ARG A 189 8.06 3.39 -21.67
C ARG A 189 9.09 4.13 -20.83
N TYR A 190 10.33 4.13 -21.30
CA TYR A 190 11.38 4.96 -20.70
C TYR A 190 11.06 6.45 -20.93
N ALA A 191 10.98 7.22 -19.85
CA ALA A 191 10.57 8.62 -19.85
C ALA A 191 11.72 9.60 -19.53
N GLY A 192 12.83 9.12 -18.97
CA GLY A 192 14.01 9.96 -18.75
C GLY A 192 14.98 9.40 -17.72
N GLN A 193 16.09 10.10 -17.52
CA GLN A 193 17.08 9.81 -16.48
C GLN A 193 17.55 11.09 -15.82
N GLU A 194 17.76 11.02 -14.51
CA GLU A 194 18.41 12.04 -13.69
C GLU A 194 19.43 11.36 -12.78
N ASN A 195 20.72 11.66 -12.97
CA ASN A 195 21.81 11.00 -12.25
C ASN A 195 21.71 9.46 -12.36
N ASN A 196 21.58 8.76 -11.24
CA ASN A 196 21.44 7.31 -11.13
C ASN A 196 19.98 6.82 -11.13
N LEU A 197 19.02 7.70 -11.46
CA LEU A 197 17.59 7.39 -11.48
C LEU A 197 17.07 7.32 -12.92
N HIS A 198 16.30 6.28 -13.23
CA HIS A 198 15.68 6.05 -14.54
C HIS A 198 14.17 5.98 -14.41
N LEU A 199 13.45 6.91 -15.05
CA LEU A 199 12.00 6.99 -15.00
C LEU A 199 11.37 6.13 -16.09
N PHE A 200 10.38 5.33 -15.69
CA PHE A 200 9.55 4.52 -16.56
C PHE A 200 8.08 4.82 -16.29
N GLU A 201 7.28 4.91 -17.36
CA GLU A 201 5.85 5.19 -17.29
C GLU A 201 5.04 4.12 -18.02
N VAL A 202 3.86 3.80 -17.50
CA VAL A 202 2.84 2.95 -18.15
C VAL A 202 1.54 3.74 -18.32
N ALA A 203 0.47 3.14 -18.86
CA ALA A 203 -0.81 3.82 -19.13
C ALA A 203 -0.60 5.16 -19.87
N ASN A 204 -1.22 6.24 -19.40
CA ASN A 204 -1.04 7.60 -19.91
C ASN A 204 0.13 8.35 -19.23
N GLY A 205 0.92 7.67 -18.40
CA GLY A 205 2.01 8.25 -17.62
C GLY A 205 1.55 9.06 -16.42
N GLY A 206 2.44 9.90 -15.90
CA GLY A 206 2.19 10.70 -14.71
C GLY A 206 2.51 9.99 -13.40
N ASN A 207 2.36 10.72 -12.30
CA ASN A 207 2.91 10.32 -11.00
C ASN A 207 2.41 8.94 -10.51
N GLY A 208 1.14 8.59 -10.76
CA GLY A 208 0.56 7.31 -10.32
C GLY A 208 0.87 6.11 -11.23
N ALA A 209 1.37 6.35 -12.45
CA ALA A 209 1.65 5.32 -13.44
C ALA A 209 3.15 5.26 -13.77
N ALA A 210 3.99 5.50 -12.76
CA ALA A 210 5.43 5.61 -12.92
C ALA A 210 6.22 4.70 -11.95
N LEU A 211 7.38 4.24 -12.41
CA LEU A 211 8.41 3.57 -11.62
C LEU A 211 9.74 4.25 -11.84
N ILE A 212 10.58 4.26 -10.81
CA ILE A 212 11.94 4.79 -10.89
C ILE A 212 12.90 3.66 -10.55
N ILE A 213 13.75 3.29 -11.51
CA ILE A 213 14.88 2.40 -11.21
C ILE A 213 16.01 3.26 -10.64
N GLU A 214 16.51 2.89 -9.47
CA GLU A 214 17.71 3.46 -8.88
C GLU A 214 18.89 2.49 -9.10
N GLU A 215 19.99 2.99 -9.67
CA GLU A 215 21.23 2.21 -9.75
C GLU A 215 21.85 2.08 -8.35
N ALA A 216 22.07 0.83 -7.92
CA ALA A 216 22.81 0.54 -6.71
C ALA A 216 24.26 1.00 -6.82
N GLN A 217 24.86 1.43 -5.71
CA GLN A 217 26.27 1.80 -5.67
C GLN A 217 27.18 0.59 -5.84
N GLU A 218 28.40 0.84 -6.32
CA GLU A 218 29.41 -0.22 -6.40
C GLU A 218 29.68 -0.81 -5.01
N ASN A 219 29.56 -2.13 -4.89
CA ASN A 219 29.69 -2.87 -3.63
C ASN A 219 28.66 -2.52 -2.54
N GLU A 220 27.52 -1.90 -2.89
CA GLU A 220 26.39 -1.76 -1.98
C GLU A 220 25.93 -3.15 -1.50
N ARG A 221 25.63 -3.27 -0.21
CA ARG A 221 25.14 -4.53 0.35
C ARG A 221 23.76 -4.84 -0.21
N TYR A 222 23.48 -6.11 -0.46
CA TYR A 222 22.11 -6.53 -0.79
C TYR A 222 21.18 -6.28 0.39
N ALA A 223 19.96 -5.85 0.06
CA ALA A 223 18.90 -5.71 1.03
C ALA A 223 18.54 -7.05 1.68
N TYR A 224 18.02 -6.98 2.89
CA TYR A 224 17.41 -8.10 3.60
C TYR A 224 16.00 -7.71 4.03
N GLN A 225 15.02 -8.53 3.68
CA GLN A 225 13.62 -8.23 3.97
C GLN A 225 13.31 -8.48 5.46
N GLY A 226 12.56 -7.56 6.05
CA GLY A 226 12.10 -7.60 7.44
C GLY A 226 11.28 -6.33 7.73
N TYR A 227 10.91 -6.05 8.98
CA TYR A 227 10.19 -4.81 9.24
C TYR A 227 11.02 -3.58 8.86
N GLY A 228 10.35 -2.54 8.36
CA GLY A 228 10.98 -1.35 7.77
C GLY A 228 11.45 -1.54 6.32
N THR A 229 10.98 -2.59 5.61
CA THR A 229 11.24 -2.81 4.17
C THR A 229 9.94 -3.07 3.40
N ILE A 230 9.95 -2.81 2.08
CA ILE A 230 8.83 -3.14 1.18
C ILE A 230 8.93 -4.60 0.73
N HIS A 231 7.81 -5.32 0.81
CA HIS A 231 7.68 -6.71 0.41
C HIS A 231 7.39 -6.85 -1.09
N HIS A 232 6.40 -6.11 -1.60
CA HIS A 232 6.09 -6.09 -3.04
C HIS A 232 5.44 -4.77 -3.48
N LEU A 233 5.43 -4.57 -4.78
CA LEU A 233 4.70 -3.53 -5.50
C LEU A 233 3.67 -4.19 -6.39
N ALA A 234 2.43 -3.73 -6.36
CA ALA A 234 1.38 -4.15 -7.27
C ALA A 234 1.11 -3.13 -8.38
N LEU A 235 0.92 -3.62 -9.59
CA LEU A 235 0.44 -2.87 -10.76
C LEU A 235 -1.01 -3.24 -11.06
N GLY A 236 -1.82 -2.26 -11.45
CA GLY A 236 -3.25 -2.44 -11.64
C GLY A 236 -3.61 -3.01 -13.01
N THR A 237 -4.49 -3.99 -13.05
CA THR A 237 -5.19 -4.46 -14.26
C THR A 237 -6.69 -4.35 -14.08
N THR A 238 -7.44 -4.23 -15.17
CA THR A 238 -8.87 -3.90 -15.11
C THR A 238 -9.71 -4.94 -14.37
N ASN A 239 -9.50 -6.22 -14.64
CA ASN A 239 -10.38 -7.32 -14.21
C ASN A 239 -9.68 -8.69 -14.33
N PRO A 240 -10.30 -9.80 -13.87
CA PRO A 240 -9.71 -11.13 -13.96
C PRO A 240 -9.40 -11.59 -15.39
N GLU A 241 -10.15 -11.18 -16.41
CA GLU A 241 -9.86 -11.52 -17.81
C GLU A 241 -8.52 -10.92 -18.26
N THR A 242 -8.30 -9.64 -17.97
CA THR A 242 -7.02 -8.98 -18.25
C THR A 242 -5.88 -9.52 -17.39
N LEU A 243 -6.15 -9.97 -16.15
CA LEU A 243 -5.17 -10.67 -15.32
C LEU A 243 -4.70 -11.98 -15.98
N ASN A 244 -5.62 -12.78 -16.54
CA ASN A 244 -5.25 -14.01 -17.25
C ASN A 244 -4.32 -13.73 -18.45
N TYR A 245 -4.56 -12.65 -19.20
CA TYR A 245 -3.62 -12.22 -20.26
C TYR A 245 -2.21 -11.99 -19.69
N TRP A 246 -2.11 -11.33 -18.54
CA TRP A 246 -0.83 -11.06 -17.90
C TRP A 246 -0.13 -12.33 -17.40
N ILE A 247 -0.87 -13.28 -16.83
CA ILE A 247 -0.36 -14.59 -16.42
C ILE A 247 0.23 -15.33 -17.63
N GLU A 248 -0.52 -15.43 -18.72
CA GLU A 248 -0.06 -16.08 -19.96
C GLU A 248 1.19 -15.40 -20.55
N ARG A 249 1.21 -14.06 -20.53
CA ARG A 249 2.35 -13.28 -21.01
C ARG A 249 3.59 -13.51 -20.16
N ILE A 250 3.48 -13.41 -18.83
CA ILE A 250 4.57 -13.66 -17.88
C ILE A 250 5.13 -15.08 -18.07
N GLN A 251 4.24 -16.07 -18.21
CA GLN A 251 4.60 -17.46 -18.47
C GLN A 251 5.35 -17.62 -19.80
N ALA A 252 4.92 -16.94 -20.86
CA ALA A 252 5.59 -16.98 -22.17
C ALA A 252 7.03 -16.45 -22.13
N PHE A 253 7.30 -15.45 -21.29
CA PHE A 253 8.65 -14.92 -21.02
C PHE A 253 9.43 -15.74 -19.98
N ARG A 254 8.83 -16.79 -19.39
CA ARG A 254 9.45 -17.72 -18.43
C ARG A 254 9.97 -17.05 -17.16
N LEU A 255 9.32 -15.99 -16.73
CA LEU A 255 9.62 -15.38 -15.43
C LEU A 255 9.10 -16.27 -14.29
N PRO A 256 9.78 -16.35 -13.14
CA PRO A 256 9.26 -17.05 -11.96
C PRO A 256 8.02 -16.33 -11.44
N HIS A 257 6.89 -17.04 -11.38
CA HIS A 257 5.59 -16.46 -11.07
C HIS A 257 4.73 -17.43 -10.24
N SER A 258 3.68 -16.92 -9.57
CA SER A 258 2.79 -17.71 -8.71
C SER A 258 1.66 -18.42 -9.47
N GLY A 259 1.27 -17.91 -10.64
CA GLY A 259 -0.04 -18.19 -11.20
C GLY A 259 -1.11 -17.29 -10.56
N LEU A 260 -2.36 -17.56 -10.91
CA LEU A 260 -3.53 -16.91 -10.33
C LEU A 260 -3.61 -17.16 -8.83
N VAL A 261 -3.67 -16.08 -8.06
CA VAL A 261 -3.95 -16.07 -6.64
C VAL A 261 -5.21 -15.24 -6.40
N ASP A 262 -6.30 -15.91 -6.07
CA ASP A 262 -7.56 -15.23 -5.76
C ASP A 262 -7.57 -14.80 -4.29
N ARG A 263 -7.47 -13.49 -4.05
CA ARG A 263 -7.55 -12.90 -2.71
C ARG A 263 -8.99 -12.59 -2.33
N PHE A 264 -9.98 -13.03 -3.12
CA PHE A 264 -11.41 -12.78 -2.97
C PHE A 264 -11.82 -11.33 -3.26
N TYR A 265 -11.20 -10.33 -2.61
CA TYR A 265 -11.48 -8.90 -2.84
C TYR A 265 -10.68 -8.27 -3.98
N PHE A 266 -9.69 -9.00 -4.50
CA PHE A 266 -9.10 -8.83 -5.82
C PHE A 266 -8.48 -10.18 -6.22
N SER A 267 -8.17 -10.34 -7.49
CA SER A 267 -7.31 -11.43 -7.96
C SER A 267 -5.94 -10.88 -8.31
N SER A 268 -4.90 -11.70 -8.12
CA SER A 268 -3.51 -11.29 -8.25
C SER A 268 -2.61 -12.34 -8.90
N GLU A 269 -1.46 -11.91 -9.39
CA GLU A 269 -0.34 -12.75 -9.86
C GLU A 269 0.97 -12.12 -9.36
N TYR A 270 1.86 -12.91 -8.77
CA TYR A 270 3.13 -12.46 -8.23
C TYR A 270 4.30 -12.92 -9.09
N VAL A 271 5.14 -11.98 -9.53
CA VAL A 271 6.27 -12.26 -10.44
C VAL A 271 7.57 -11.66 -9.93
N ARG A 272 8.64 -12.47 -9.93
CA ARG A 272 9.99 -12.00 -9.57
C ARG A 272 10.65 -11.38 -10.80
N VAL A 273 10.85 -10.07 -10.77
CA VAL A 273 11.40 -9.28 -11.90
C VAL A 273 12.90 -9.01 -11.78
N ALA A 274 13.45 -9.11 -10.57
CA ALA A 274 14.88 -9.09 -10.30
C ALA A 274 15.15 -9.87 -8.99
N PRO A 275 16.41 -10.20 -8.65
CA PRO A 275 16.73 -10.72 -7.33
C PRO A 275 16.13 -9.81 -6.25
N GLY A 276 15.42 -10.37 -5.27
CA GLY A 276 14.82 -9.58 -4.18
C GLY A 276 13.64 -8.66 -4.55
N VAL A 277 13.30 -8.50 -5.84
CA VAL A 277 12.21 -7.62 -6.29
C VAL A 277 11.00 -8.44 -6.72
N LEU A 278 9.90 -8.30 -5.98
CA LEU A 278 8.63 -8.96 -6.24
C LEU A 278 7.61 -7.93 -6.73
N PHE A 279 7.10 -8.14 -7.94
CA PHE A 279 5.94 -7.42 -8.45
C PHE A 279 4.68 -8.27 -8.29
N GLU A 280 3.55 -7.59 -8.22
CA GLU A 280 2.21 -8.15 -8.29
C GLU A 280 1.46 -7.47 -9.44
N ILE A 281 0.57 -8.20 -10.10
CA ILE A 281 -0.48 -7.63 -10.95
C ILE A 281 -1.81 -7.91 -10.26
N ALA A 282 -2.54 -6.85 -9.89
CA ALA A 282 -3.77 -6.94 -9.11
C ALA A 282 -4.95 -6.32 -9.86
N THR A 283 -6.14 -6.93 -9.73
CA THR A 283 -7.37 -6.42 -10.35
C THR A 283 -7.93 -5.21 -9.59
N PHE A 284 -8.42 -4.20 -10.32
CA PHE A 284 -9.20 -3.10 -9.73
C PHE A 284 -10.62 -3.53 -9.31
N THR A 285 -11.11 -4.64 -9.87
CA THR A 285 -12.37 -5.27 -9.50
C THR A 285 -12.17 -6.29 -8.38
N PRO A 286 -13.25 -6.74 -7.70
CA PRO A 286 -13.21 -7.92 -6.86
C PRO A 286 -12.60 -9.12 -7.58
N GLY A 287 -12.10 -10.05 -6.78
CA GLY A 287 -11.60 -11.32 -7.27
C GLY A 287 -12.72 -12.20 -7.82
N ILE A 288 -12.33 -13.27 -8.50
CA ILE A 288 -13.26 -14.19 -9.16
C ILE A 288 -14.28 -14.75 -8.16
N GLY A 289 -13.86 -15.17 -6.97
CA GLY A 289 -14.78 -15.69 -5.96
C GLY A 289 -15.87 -14.68 -5.52
N ALA A 290 -15.54 -13.40 -5.42
CA ALA A 290 -16.52 -12.36 -5.07
C ALA A 290 -17.47 -12.05 -6.24
N LEU A 291 -16.96 -12.08 -7.48
CA LEU A 291 -17.77 -11.90 -8.68
C LEU A 291 -18.76 -13.06 -8.86
N ASP A 292 -18.29 -14.30 -8.77
CA ASP A 292 -19.10 -15.51 -8.88
C ASP A 292 -20.23 -15.52 -7.84
N MET A 293 -19.94 -15.07 -6.61
CA MET A 293 -20.95 -14.98 -5.55
C MET A 293 -21.98 -13.86 -5.79
N ALA A 294 -21.54 -12.70 -6.29
CA ALA A 294 -22.45 -11.62 -6.65
C ALA A 294 -23.40 -12.07 -7.78
N GLU A 295 -22.89 -12.84 -8.76
CA GLU A 295 -23.68 -13.40 -9.85
C GLU A 295 -24.63 -14.52 -9.40
N SER A 296 -24.23 -15.35 -8.43
CA SER A 296 -25.07 -16.44 -7.91
C SER A 296 -26.23 -15.94 -7.05
N GLY A 297 -26.16 -14.71 -6.54
CA GLY A 297 -27.14 -14.12 -5.64
C GLY A 297 -27.04 -14.66 -4.21
N ASP A 298 -25.96 -15.38 -3.89
CA ASP A 298 -25.75 -15.91 -2.55
C ASP A 298 -25.33 -14.78 -1.58
N GLY A 299 -24.73 -13.68 -2.05
CA GLY A 299 -24.29 -12.54 -1.23
C GLY A 299 -25.27 -11.37 -1.14
N ALA A 300 -25.62 -10.96 0.08
CA ALA A 300 -26.24 -9.66 0.33
C ALA A 300 -25.13 -8.60 0.51
N VAL A 301 -24.93 -7.76 -0.50
CA VAL A 301 -24.12 -6.53 -0.45
C VAL A 301 -24.98 -5.43 -1.07
N ASP A 302 -25.12 -4.26 -0.42
CA ASP A 302 -25.99 -3.19 -0.92
C ASP A 302 -25.39 -2.53 -2.19
N SER A 303 -24.08 -2.72 -2.42
CA SER A 303 -23.40 -2.37 -3.67
C SER A 303 -22.12 -3.17 -3.93
N TYR A 304 -21.63 -3.12 -5.17
CA TYR A 304 -20.35 -3.69 -5.60
C TYR A 304 -19.15 -3.05 -4.88
N GLU A 305 -19.23 -1.74 -4.67
CA GLU A 305 -18.24 -0.95 -3.93
C GLU A 305 -18.21 -1.32 -2.45
N GLU A 306 -19.37 -1.63 -1.86
CA GLU A 306 -19.45 -2.13 -0.50
C GLU A 306 -18.83 -3.53 -0.37
N ALA A 307 -19.04 -4.43 -1.34
CA ALA A 307 -18.41 -5.75 -1.35
C ALA A 307 -16.86 -5.69 -1.35
N LEU A 308 -16.29 -4.71 -2.05
CA LEU A 308 -14.84 -4.44 -2.07
C LEU A 308 -14.31 -4.00 -0.69
N ILE A 309 -15.08 -3.19 0.03
CA ILE A 309 -14.70 -2.61 1.32
C ILE A 309 -14.98 -3.56 2.49
N THR A 310 -16.08 -4.32 2.44
CA THR A 310 -16.61 -5.12 3.57
C THR A 310 -15.95 -6.46 3.80
N SER A 311 -15.09 -6.92 2.88
CA SER A 311 -14.50 -8.26 2.93
C SER A 311 -13.28 -8.36 3.86
N GLY A 312 -13.35 -7.83 5.09
CA GLY A 312 -12.28 -7.92 6.10
C GLY A 312 -12.85 -7.98 7.51
N PHE A 313 -12.04 -8.38 8.49
CA PHE A 313 -12.44 -8.30 9.89
C PHE A 313 -12.63 -6.83 10.26
N TRP A 314 -13.72 -6.57 10.98
CA TRP A 314 -14.27 -5.23 11.19
C TRP A 314 -13.24 -4.22 11.71
N ILE A 315 -13.43 -3.00 11.22
CA ILE A 315 -12.62 -1.81 11.48
C ILE A 315 -13.11 -1.10 12.75
N ASP A 316 -14.25 -1.48 13.32
CA ASP A 316 -14.97 -0.76 14.38
C ASP A 316 -15.21 -1.58 15.66
N GLU A 317 -14.69 -2.80 15.75
CA GLU A 317 -14.84 -3.62 16.96
C GLU A 317 -13.80 -3.25 18.04
N SER A 318 -14.24 -3.17 19.28
CA SER A 318 -13.33 -3.12 20.43
C SER A 318 -12.53 -4.43 20.53
N LYS A 319 -11.40 -4.40 21.25
CA LYS A 319 -10.64 -5.61 21.61
C LYS A 319 -11.53 -6.74 22.13
N GLU A 320 -12.52 -6.39 22.94
CA GLU A 320 -13.42 -7.34 23.57
C GLU A 320 -14.46 -7.88 22.61
N GLU A 321 -14.75 -7.21 21.50
CA GLU A 321 -15.77 -7.58 20.52
C GLU A 321 -15.19 -8.21 19.26
N ALA A 322 -13.93 -7.92 18.94
CA ALA A 322 -13.22 -8.39 17.77
C ALA A 322 -13.40 -9.90 17.51
N GLY A 323 -13.96 -10.25 16.34
CA GLY A 323 -14.12 -11.64 15.90
C GLY A 323 -15.20 -12.45 16.65
N LYS A 324 -16.03 -11.80 17.47
CA LYS A 324 -17.21 -12.42 18.10
C LYS A 324 -18.43 -12.43 17.19
N ASP A 325 -18.56 -11.43 16.32
CA ASP A 325 -19.58 -11.36 15.28
C ASP A 325 -18.88 -11.24 13.92
N LEU A 326 -19.26 -12.07 12.95
CA LEU A 326 -18.66 -12.06 11.63
C LEU A 326 -19.62 -11.34 10.69
N SER A 327 -19.16 -10.25 10.08
CA SER A 327 -19.93 -9.59 9.01
C SER A 327 -19.80 -10.22 7.65
N LEU A 328 -18.87 -11.14 7.51
CA LEU A 328 -18.79 -11.93 6.31
C LEU A 328 -20.00 -12.85 6.30
N PRO A 329 -20.82 -12.83 5.24
CA PRO A 329 -21.83 -13.85 5.06
C PRO A 329 -21.17 -15.24 5.18
N PRO A 330 -21.59 -16.13 6.09
CA PRO A 330 -20.87 -17.38 6.39
C PRO A 330 -20.66 -18.31 5.18
N HIS A 331 -21.44 -18.13 4.12
CA HIS A 331 -21.33 -18.86 2.87
C HIS A 331 -20.24 -18.31 1.93
N LEU A 332 -19.71 -17.11 2.18
CA LEU A 332 -18.62 -16.56 1.38
C LEU A 332 -17.30 -17.27 1.56
N PHE A 333 -17.19 -18.00 2.66
CA PHE A 333 -15.99 -18.72 3.00
C PHE A 333 -16.34 -19.94 3.85
N PRO A 334 -16.57 -21.11 3.23
CA PRO A 334 -16.95 -22.30 3.96
C PRO A 334 -15.88 -22.73 4.97
N GLU A 335 -16.31 -22.81 6.23
CA GLU A 335 -15.71 -23.47 7.41
C GLU A 335 -14.32 -23.06 7.92
N ASP A 336 -13.49 -22.32 7.17
CA ASP A 336 -12.17 -21.87 7.66
C ASP A 336 -12.10 -20.38 8.08
N GLU A 337 -12.83 -19.44 7.47
CA GLU A 337 -12.66 -18.00 7.80
C GLU A 337 -13.14 -17.62 9.20
N ALA A 338 -14.19 -18.26 9.72
CA ALA A 338 -14.59 -18.04 11.11
C ALA A 338 -13.49 -18.49 12.10
N VAL A 339 -12.72 -19.52 11.74
CA VAL A 339 -11.55 -19.94 12.52
C VAL A 339 -10.40 -18.97 12.33
N LYS A 340 -10.15 -18.49 11.11
CA LYS A 340 -9.13 -17.47 10.81
C LYS A 340 -9.42 -16.14 11.52
N ALA A 341 -10.67 -15.70 11.53
CA ALA A 341 -11.18 -14.56 12.29
C ALA A 341 -10.86 -14.66 13.77
N ARG A 342 -11.25 -15.79 14.37
CA ARG A 342 -11.04 -16.05 15.79
C ARG A 342 -9.55 -16.17 16.10
N THR A 343 -8.76 -16.74 15.19
CA THR A 343 -7.30 -16.82 15.32
C THR A 343 -6.70 -15.41 15.28
N ALA A 344 -7.04 -14.61 14.27
CA ALA A 344 -6.64 -13.21 14.13
C ALA A 344 -6.98 -12.37 15.37
N ALA A 345 -8.24 -12.44 15.82
CA ALA A 345 -8.73 -11.75 17.01
C ALA A 345 -8.05 -12.23 18.30
N SER A 346 -7.61 -13.49 18.35
CA SER A 346 -6.91 -14.05 19.51
C SER A 346 -5.42 -13.71 19.57
N LEU A 347 -4.81 -13.33 18.45
CA LEU A 347 -3.35 -13.29 18.32
C LEU A 347 -2.70 -11.99 18.79
N ARG A 348 -3.45 -10.90 18.82
CA ARG A 348 -3.09 -9.58 19.38
C ARG A 348 -4.40 -8.78 19.42
N PRO A 349 -4.61 -7.90 20.40
CA PRO A 349 -5.74 -6.99 20.31
C PRO A 349 -5.26 -5.68 19.70
N LEU A 350 -5.58 -5.43 18.44
CA LEU A 350 -5.49 -4.10 17.86
C LEU A 350 -6.78 -3.36 18.23
N ASP A 351 -6.68 -2.21 18.90
CA ASP A 351 -7.87 -1.39 19.16
C ASP A 351 -8.14 -0.51 17.94
N THR A 352 -9.20 -0.85 17.19
CA THR A 352 -9.66 -0.12 16.02
C THR A 352 -10.97 0.62 16.26
N SER A 353 -11.48 0.66 17.49
CA SER A 353 -12.78 1.26 17.82
C SER A 353 -12.92 2.74 17.41
N ASP A 354 -11.80 3.44 17.20
CA ASP A 354 -11.76 4.84 16.81
C ASP A 354 -11.56 5.08 15.31
N THR A 355 -11.32 4.06 14.48
CA THR A 355 -10.95 4.20 13.05
C THR A 355 -11.89 5.07 12.21
N MET A 356 -13.19 5.08 12.51
CA MET A 356 -14.19 5.90 11.81
C MET A 356 -14.54 7.20 12.56
N ARG A 357 -13.85 7.51 13.66
CA ARG A 357 -14.01 8.74 14.42
C ARG A 357 -13.63 9.97 13.59
N ASP A 358 -14.36 11.06 13.77
CA ASP A 358 -13.98 12.37 13.26
C ASP A 358 -12.74 12.89 14.01
N ARG A 359 -11.64 13.10 13.28
CA ARG A 359 -10.36 13.62 13.77
C ARG A 359 -10.06 15.02 13.25
N SER A 360 -11.00 15.68 12.57
CA SER A 360 -10.77 17.01 11.96
C SER A 360 -10.28 18.08 12.93
N HIS A 361 -10.50 17.87 14.24
CA HIS A 361 -10.07 18.75 15.32
C HIS A 361 -9.05 18.14 16.28
N ASP A 362 -8.54 16.95 15.98
CA ASP A 362 -7.55 16.29 16.81
C ASP A 362 -6.18 16.98 16.71
N GLU A 363 -5.47 16.98 17.83
CA GLU A 363 -4.07 17.39 17.85
C GLU A 363 -3.20 16.43 17.03
N LEU A 364 -2.20 16.99 16.35
CA LEU A 364 -1.20 16.23 15.62
C LEU A 364 -0.41 15.33 16.57
N TRP A 365 -0.28 14.07 16.22
CA TRP A 365 0.59 13.12 16.92
C TRP A 365 2.06 13.35 16.56
N THR A 366 2.96 13.04 17.49
CA THR A 366 4.40 12.96 17.24
C THR A 366 4.87 11.51 17.11
N VAL A 367 6.06 11.31 16.53
CA VAL A 367 6.68 9.99 16.44
C VAL A 367 6.94 9.39 17.83
N GLU A 368 7.28 10.18 18.84
CA GLU A 368 7.45 9.68 20.22
C GLU A 368 6.14 9.08 20.75
N LYS A 369 5.02 9.79 20.54
CA LYS A 369 3.69 9.32 20.92
C LYS A 369 3.36 7.97 20.25
N VAL A 370 3.69 7.83 18.96
CA VAL A 370 3.56 6.55 18.23
C VAL A 370 4.45 5.46 18.83
N VAL A 371 5.71 5.74 19.10
CA VAL A 371 6.67 4.74 19.60
C VAL A 371 6.33 4.26 21.02
N GLU A 372 5.78 5.15 21.86
CA GLU A 372 5.37 4.87 23.24
C GLU A 372 4.02 4.16 23.36
N ARG A 373 3.21 4.16 22.28
CA ARG A 373 1.98 3.38 22.22
C ARG A 373 2.30 1.90 22.41
N ARG A 374 1.61 1.27 23.36
CA ARG A 374 1.71 -0.17 23.60
C ARG A 374 0.67 -0.92 22.79
N GLU A 375 1.03 -2.11 22.31
CA GLU A 375 0.09 -3.00 21.65
C GLU A 375 -1.07 -3.34 22.57
N GLY A 376 -2.30 -3.19 22.07
CA GLY A 376 -3.52 -3.50 22.81
C GLY A 376 -3.90 -2.53 23.92
N GLU A 377 -3.23 -1.39 24.02
CA GLU A 377 -3.67 -0.30 24.87
C GLU A 377 -4.72 0.55 24.15
N SER A 378 -5.87 0.82 24.79
CA SER A 378 -6.91 1.63 24.17
C SER A 378 -6.49 3.09 24.02
N LEU A 379 -7.04 3.80 23.04
CA LEU A 379 -6.71 5.21 22.81
C LEU A 379 -6.91 6.04 24.08
N GLU A 380 -8.08 5.88 24.72
CA GLU A 380 -8.46 6.56 25.95
C GLU A 380 -7.46 6.29 27.09
N ALA A 381 -7.10 5.02 27.32
CA ALA A 381 -6.17 4.66 28.40
C ALA A 381 -4.78 5.28 28.20
N PHE A 382 -4.32 5.32 26.95
CA PHE A 382 -3.05 5.95 26.61
C PHE A 382 -3.12 7.47 26.80
N GLU A 383 -4.19 8.12 26.36
CA GLU A 383 -4.38 9.56 26.53
C GLU A 383 -4.50 9.95 28.00
N GLN A 384 -5.22 9.20 28.83
CA GLN A 384 -5.27 9.41 30.28
C GLN A 384 -3.87 9.33 30.90
N ARG A 385 -3.07 8.33 30.49
CA ARG A 385 -1.69 8.16 30.99
C ARG A 385 -0.77 9.31 30.57
N TYR A 386 -0.89 9.78 29.33
CA TYR A 386 0.08 10.69 28.71
C TYR A 386 -0.29 12.17 28.84
N LEU A 387 -1.58 12.47 28.81
CA LEU A 387 -2.13 13.82 28.82
C LEU A 387 -2.77 14.19 30.16
N GLY A 388 -2.93 13.23 31.09
CA GLY A 388 -3.48 13.46 32.42
C GLY A 388 -4.93 13.96 32.41
N LYS A 389 -5.69 13.65 31.36
CA LYS A 389 -7.13 13.95 31.27
C LYS A 389 -7.96 12.99 32.12
#